data_AF-A0A2D8JYV8-F1
#
_entry.id   AF-A0A2D8JYV8-F1
#
_cell.length_a   1.000
_cell.length_b   1.000
_cell.length_c   1.000
_cell.angle_alpha   90.00
_cell.angle_beta   90.00
_cell.angle_gamma   90.00
#
_symmetry.space_group_name_H-M   'P 1'
#
loop_
_entity.id
_entity.type
_entity.pdbx_description
1 polymer ?
#
loop_
_entity_poly.entity_id
_entity_poly.type
_entity_poly.pdbx_seq_one_letter_code
_entity_poly.pdbx_strand_id
1 'polypeptide(L)'
;MHEKERHRIILSAAQEKPVVTVAELVDLTESSEATIRRDIAALHVAKRLRRVRGGAEALSPPQFVGLAGRPFSVNQTMNARQKQAIAKAAVALCDDGDSVIINGGTTTFQMVHHLANRRLQVFT
;
A
#
# COMPACT_ATOMS: atom_id res chain seq x y z
N MET A 1 25.78 -0.69 22.38
CA MET A 1 25.76 0.20 21.19
C MET A 1 25.88 1.67 21.58
N HIS A 2 26.73 2.46 20.92
CA HIS A 2 26.84 3.91 21.17
C HIS A 2 25.62 4.68 20.65
N GLU A 3 25.25 5.78 21.32
CA GLU A 3 24.07 6.59 20.99
C GLU A 3 24.05 7.10 19.54
N LYS A 4 25.16 7.68 19.07
CA LYS A 4 25.24 8.20 17.69
C LYS A 4 24.97 7.11 16.64
N GLU A 5 25.49 5.93 16.89
CA GLU A 5 25.30 4.78 16.01
C GLU A 5 23.85 4.31 16.05
N ARG A 6 23.24 4.30 17.25
CA ARG A 6 21.83 3.94 17.42
C ARG A 6 20.89 4.91 16.71
N HIS A 7 21.16 6.22 16.81
CA HIS A 7 20.41 7.24 16.10
C HIS A 7 20.54 7.08 14.58
N ARG A 8 21.71 6.67 14.08
CA ARG A 8 21.92 6.39 12.65
C ARG A 8 21.02 5.23 12.19
N ILE A 9 20.97 4.13 12.94
CA ILE A 9 20.10 2.99 12.63
C ILE A 9 18.61 3.40 12.67
N ILE A 10 18.17 4.10 13.73
CA ILE A 10 16.77 4.54 13.87
C ILE A 10 16.33 5.39 12.67
N LEU A 11 17.20 6.31 12.22
CA LEU A 11 16.88 7.17 11.08
C LEU A 11 16.87 6.44 9.76
N SER A 12 17.78 5.48 9.55
CA SER A 12 17.78 4.62 8.36
C SER A 12 16.48 3.81 8.29
N ALA A 13 16.11 3.15 9.39
CA ALA A 13 14.89 2.36 9.46
C ALA A 13 13.62 3.20 9.21
N ALA A 14 13.59 4.43 9.72
CA ALA A 14 12.48 5.37 9.49
C ALA A 14 12.40 5.89 8.04
N GLN A 15 13.48 5.82 7.25
CA GLN A 15 13.49 6.19 5.83
C GLN A 15 13.05 5.05 4.91
N GLU A 16 13.22 3.79 5.33
CA GLU A 16 12.91 2.60 4.52
C GLU A 16 11.42 2.25 4.51
N LYS A 17 10.70 2.60 5.57
CA LYS A 17 9.28 2.28 5.74
C LYS A 17 8.48 3.52 6.18
N PRO A 18 7.18 3.56 5.90
CA PRO A 18 6.33 4.68 6.31
C PRO A 18 6.24 4.87 7.82
N VAL A 19 6.27 3.78 8.60
CA VAL A 19 6.37 3.81 10.06
C VAL A 19 7.26 2.65 10.49
N VAL A 20 8.20 2.92 11.40
CA VAL A 20 8.97 1.90 12.13
C VAL A 20 8.50 1.84 13.58
N THR A 21 8.22 0.64 14.06
CA THR A 21 7.72 0.43 15.43
C THR A 21 8.85 0.44 16.45
N VAL A 22 8.51 0.71 17.71
CA VAL A 22 9.47 0.62 18.81
C VAL A 22 10.04 -0.80 18.94
N ALA A 23 9.21 -1.83 18.74
CA ALA A 23 9.65 -3.24 18.81
C ALA A 23 10.70 -3.56 17.74
N GLU A 24 10.46 -3.17 16.47
CA GLU A 24 11.45 -3.34 15.40
C GLU A 24 12.77 -2.63 15.72
N LEU A 25 12.72 -1.44 16.31
CA LEU A 25 13.93 -0.71 16.69
C LEU A 25 14.67 -1.33 17.88
N VAL A 26 13.95 -1.97 18.82
CA VAL A 26 14.56 -2.75 19.90
C VAL A 26 15.34 -3.91 19.32
N ASP A 27 14.74 -4.65 18.38
CA ASP A 27 15.38 -5.80 17.73
C ASP A 27 16.59 -5.37 16.88
N LEU A 28 16.47 -4.26 16.13
CA LEU A 28 17.54 -3.75 15.26
C LEU A 28 18.74 -3.17 15.99
N THR A 29 18.56 -2.74 17.24
CA THR A 29 19.60 -2.01 18.00
C THR A 29 20.02 -2.71 19.29
N GLU A 30 19.38 -3.84 19.60
CA GLU A 30 19.54 -4.62 20.84
C GLU A 30 19.44 -3.75 22.12
N SER A 31 18.67 -2.66 22.04
CA SER A 31 18.54 -1.67 23.10
C SER A 31 17.18 -1.78 23.77
N SER A 32 17.09 -1.42 25.06
CA SER A 32 15.81 -1.49 25.77
C SER A 32 14.75 -0.55 25.19
N GLU A 33 13.49 -0.94 25.32
CA GLU A 33 12.34 -0.17 24.85
C GLU A 33 12.34 1.28 25.40
N ALA A 34 12.67 1.44 26.68
CA ALA A 34 12.79 2.75 27.33
C ALA A 34 13.89 3.63 26.69
N THR A 35 14.97 3.01 26.21
CA THR A 35 16.06 3.71 25.50
C THR A 35 15.60 4.16 24.13
N ILE A 36 14.98 3.27 23.35
CA ILE A 36 14.40 3.60 22.03
C ILE A 36 13.37 4.72 22.12
N ARG A 37 12.46 4.69 23.12
CA ARG A 37 11.48 5.75 23.32
C ARG A 37 12.13 7.11 23.62
N ARG A 38 13.23 7.13 24.37
CA ARG A 38 14.03 8.34 24.64
C ARG A 38 14.73 8.85 23.39
N ASP A 39 15.34 7.97 22.59
CA ASP A 39 16.02 8.37 21.35
C ASP A 39 15.03 8.90 20.31
N ILE A 40 13.88 8.26 20.13
CA ILE A 40 12.80 8.76 19.27
C ILE A 40 12.36 10.15 19.72
N ALA A 41 12.19 10.38 21.03
CA ALA A 41 11.82 11.68 21.55
C ALA A 41 12.90 12.74 21.25
N ALA A 42 14.18 12.42 21.47
CA ALA A 42 15.29 13.32 21.17
C ALA A 42 15.38 13.65 19.67
N LEU A 43 15.31 12.64 18.80
CA LEU A 43 15.34 12.81 17.36
C LEU A 43 14.12 13.55 16.80
N HIS A 44 12.96 13.40 17.46
CA HIS A 44 11.76 14.16 17.13
C HIS A 44 11.91 15.64 17.46
N VAL A 45 12.37 15.96 18.67
CA VAL A 45 12.66 17.35 19.08
C VAL A 45 13.71 17.98 18.17
N ALA A 46 14.72 17.22 17.76
CA ALA A 46 15.74 17.64 16.80
C ALA A 46 15.23 17.74 15.35
N LYS A 47 13.94 17.51 15.08
CA LYS A 47 13.34 17.51 13.74
C LYS A 47 14.10 16.63 12.75
N ARG A 48 14.50 15.42 13.17
CA ARG A 48 15.12 14.41 12.30
C ARG A 48 14.14 13.31 11.89
N LEU A 49 13.10 13.10 12.68
CA LEU A 49 11.97 12.19 12.43
C LEU A 49 10.71 12.71 13.13
N ARG A 50 9.55 12.08 12.89
CA ARG A 50 8.31 12.33 13.63
C ARG A 50 7.99 11.15 14.53
N ARG A 51 7.69 11.44 15.81
CA ARG A 51 7.19 10.43 16.74
C ARG A 51 5.70 10.17 16.46
N VAL A 52 5.31 8.90 16.40
CA VAL A 52 3.91 8.46 16.26
C VAL A 52 3.52 7.54 17.40
N ARG A 53 2.24 7.14 17.46
CA ARG A 53 1.77 6.14 18.43
C ARG A 53 2.48 4.81 18.14
N GLY A 54 3.33 4.37 19.07
CA GLY A 54 4.00 3.07 19.00
C GLY A 54 5.29 3.02 18.16
N GLY A 55 5.77 4.16 17.63
CA GLY A 55 6.93 4.16 16.73
C GLY A 55 7.41 5.54 16.30
N ALA A 56 8.08 5.57 15.17
CA ALA A 56 8.60 6.76 14.50
C ALA A 56 8.42 6.66 12.99
N GLU A 57 8.38 7.80 12.29
CA GLU A 57 8.38 7.89 10.83
C GLU A 57 9.35 8.99 10.37
N ALA A 58 9.86 8.91 9.14
CA ALA A 58 10.64 10.00 8.56
C ALA A 58 9.80 11.28 8.41
N LEU A 59 10.47 12.44 8.39
CA LEU A 59 9.80 13.72 8.14
C LEU A 59 9.10 13.79 6.78
N SER A 60 9.67 13.10 5.79
CA SER A 60 9.09 12.87 4.48
C SER A 60 9.08 11.35 4.29
N PRO A 61 8.07 10.66 4.83
CA PRO A 61 8.02 9.21 4.74
C PRO A 61 7.97 8.81 3.26
N PRO A 62 8.64 7.70 2.87
CA PRO A 62 8.42 7.14 1.54
C PRO A 62 6.91 6.93 1.36
N GLN A 63 6.38 7.31 0.20
CA GLN A 63 4.95 7.12 -0.09
C GLN A 63 4.59 5.67 0.25
N PHE A 64 3.62 5.50 1.16
CA PHE A 64 3.06 4.21 1.53
C PHE A 64 2.52 3.56 0.26
N VAL A 65 3.29 2.65 -0.34
CA VAL A 65 2.88 1.83 -1.49
C VAL A 65 2.00 0.65 -1.06
N GLY A 66 1.67 0.53 0.22
CA GLY A 66 0.73 -0.48 0.72
C GLY A 66 -0.71 -0.03 0.47
N LEU A 67 -1.51 -0.83 -0.22
CA LEU A 67 -3.00 -0.90 -0.17
C LEU A 67 -3.86 0.38 -0.20
N ALA A 68 -3.30 1.59 -0.30
CA ALA A 68 -4.01 2.77 -0.75
C ALA A 68 -4.12 2.63 -2.26
N GLY A 69 -5.12 1.86 -2.69
CA GLY A 69 -5.49 1.80 -4.09
C GLY A 69 -5.62 3.24 -4.60
N ARG A 70 -5.00 3.53 -5.74
CA ARG A 70 -5.23 4.82 -6.41
C ARG A 70 -6.75 4.97 -6.62
N PRO A 71 -7.29 6.20 -6.61
CA PRO A 71 -8.69 6.43 -6.91
C PRO A 71 -9.11 5.65 -8.15
N PHE A 72 -10.33 5.10 -8.16
CA PHE A 72 -10.80 4.26 -9.26
C PHE A 72 -10.58 4.93 -10.63
N SER A 73 -10.86 6.24 -10.73
CA SER A 73 -10.65 7.05 -11.93
C SER A 73 -9.19 7.06 -12.42
N VAL A 74 -8.22 7.11 -11.50
CA VAL A 74 -6.79 7.05 -11.82
C VAL A 74 -6.42 5.65 -12.30
N ASN A 75 -6.86 4.61 -11.60
CA ASN A 75 -6.60 3.24 -12.01
C ASN A 75 -7.27 2.93 -13.36
N GLN A 76 -8.44 3.50 -13.65
CA GLN A 76 -9.19 3.24 -14.87
C GLN A 76 -8.43 3.67 -16.13
N THR A 77 -7.71 4.79 -16.08
CA THR A 77 -6.93 5.29 -17.22
C THR A 77 -5.61 4.55 -17.41
N MET A 78 -5.05 3.98 -16.35
CA MET A 78 -3.82 3.18 -16.43
C MET A 78 -4.04 1.87 -17.17
N ASN A 79 -3.19 1.62 -18.17
CA ASN A 79 -3.22 0.42 -19.00
C ASN A 79 -4.62 0.16 -19.60
N ALA A 80 -5.36 1.22 -19.93
CA ALA A 80 -6.75 1.13 -20.38
C ALA A 80 -6.90 0.19 -21.59
N ARG A 81 -5.99 0.27 -22.58
CA ARG A 81 -6.00 -0.62 -23.75
C ARG A 81 -5.83 -2.09 -23.37
N GLN A 82 -4.92 -2.40 -22.46
CA GLN A 82 -4.70 -3.76 -21.98
C GLN A 82 -5.92 -4.28 -21.22
N LYS A 83 -6.53 -3.44 -20.38
CA LYS A 83 -7.76 -3.79 -19.64
C LYS A 83 -8.92 -4.06 -20.58
N GLN A 84 -9.09 -3.26 -21.63
CA GLN A 84 -10.09 -3.48 -22.67
C GLN A 84 -9.84 -4.79 -23.43
N ALA A 85 -8.59 -5.08 -23.79
CA ALA A 85 -8.24 -6.33 -24.45
C ALA A 85 -8.55 -7.55 -23.57
N ILE A 86 -8.19 -7.50 -22.28
CA ILE A 86 -8.51 -8.54 -21.29
C ILE A 86 -10.02 -8.70 -21.15
N ALA A 87 -10.77 -7.60 -21.01
CA ALA A 87 -12.21 -7.64 -20.87
C ALA A 87 -12.91 -8.24 -22.10
N LYS A 88 -12.47 -7.88 -23.32
CA LYS A 88 -12.98 -8.47 -24.55
C LYS A 88 -12.74 -9.97 -24.61
N ALA A 89 -11.51 -10.41 -24.27
CA ALA A 89 -11.18 -11.83 -24.23
C ALA A 89 -12.00 -12.58 -23.18
N ALA A 90 -12.15 -12.02 -21.98
CA ALA A 90 -12.94 -12.61 -20.90
C ALA A 90 -14.42 -12.78 -21.28
N VAL A 91 -15.04 -11.77 -21.89
CA VAL A 91 -16.44 -11.85 -22.33
C VAL A 91 -16.63 -12.82 -23.51
N ALA A 92 -15.59 -13.06 -24.31
CA ALA A 92 -15.63 -14.07 -25.37
C ALA A 92 -15.64 -15.51 -24.82
N LEU A 93 -15.31 -15.71 -23.54
CA LEU A 93 -15.39 -17.00 -22.85
C LEU A 93 -16.77 -17.26 -22.22
N CYS A 94 -17.69 -16.29 -22.26
CA CYS A 94 -19.04 -16.42 -21.70
C CYS A 94 -20.06 -16.75 -22.79
N ASP A 95 -20.97 -17.65 -22.46
CA ASP A 95 -22.11 -18.03 -23.29
C ASP A 95 -23.43 -17.47 -22.74
N ASP A 96 -24.40 -17.28 -23.63
CA ASP A 96 -25.74 -16.84 -23.22
C ASP A 96 -26.38 -17.86 -22.27
N GLY A 97 -26.84 -17.38 -21.11
CA GLY A 97 -27.41 -18.19 -20.04
C GLY A 97 -26.45 -18.45 -18.88
N ASP A 98 -25.16 -18.15 -19.02
CA ASP A 98 -24.18 -18.37 -17.96
C ASP A 98 -24.45 -17.49 -16.72
N SER A 99 -24.11 -18.05 -15.57
CA SER A 99 -24.04 -17.34 -14.29
C SER A 99 -22.60 -16.94 -13.99
N VAL A 100 -22.34 -15.65 -13.83
CA VAL A 100 -20.99 -15.11 -13.62
C VAL A 100 -20.93 -14.20 -12.39
N ILE A 101 -19.83 -14.27 -11.64
CA ILE A 101 -19.51 -13.32 -10.57
C ILE A 101 -18.48 -12.32 -11.09
N ILE A 102 -18.75 -11.02 -10.95
CA ILE A 102 -17.86 -9.95 -11.38
C ILE A 102 -17.40 -9.13 -10.18
N ASN A 103 -16.12 -9.24 -9.86
CA ASN A 103 -15.49 -8.47 -8.77
C ASN A 103 -15.34 -6.98 -9.10
N GLY A 104 -15.24 -6.16 -8.06
CA GLY A 104 -14.93 -4.73 -8.17
C GLY A 104 -13.48 -4.46 -8.58
N GLY A 105 -13.27 -3.92 -9.78
CA GLY A 105 -11.96 -3.56 -10.28
C GLY A 105 -12.00 -2.81 -11.61
N THR A 106 -10.98 -2.00 -11.90
CA THR A 106 -10.94 -1.20 -13.14
C THR A 106 -10.77 -2.04 -14.40
N THR A 107 -10.28 -3.28 -14.27
CA THR A 107 -10.18 -4.25 -15.39
C THR A 107 -11.53 -4.89 -15.68
N THR A 108 -12.21 -5.43 -14.66
CA THR A 108 -13.55 -6.03 -14.80
C THR A 108 -14.59 -4.99 -15.19
N PHE A 109 -14.42 -3.73 -14.76
CA PHE A 109 -15.23 -2.62 -15.24
C PHE A 109 -15.13 -2.42 -16.76
N GLN A 110 -14.08 -2.84 -17.46
CA GLN A 110 -14.09 -2.73 -18.93
C GLN A 110 -15.03 -3.74 -19.61
N MET A 111 -15.50 -4.77 -18.89
CA MET A 111 -16.39 -5.81 -19.44
C MET A 111 -17.79 -5.29 -19.75
N VAL A 112 -18.27 -4.22 -19.09
CA VAL A 112 -19.64 -3.69 -19.30
C VAL A 112 -19.93 -3.40 -20.76
N HIS A 113 -18.95 -2.85 -21.49
CA HIS A 113 -19.11 -2.50 -22.91
C HIS A 113 -19.38 -3.72 -23.80
N HIS A 114 -18.88 -4.88 -23.42
CA HIS A 114 -19.02 -6.12 -24.20
C HIS A 114 -20.18 -6.98 -23.69
N LEU A 115 -20.46 -6.93 -22.38
CA LEU A 115 -21.55 -7.67 -21.75
C LEU A 115 -22.94 -7.14 -22.10
N ALA A 116 -23.06 -5.86 -22.49
CA ALA A 116 -24.35 -5.25 -22.86
C ALA A 116 -25.10 -6.00 -23.97
N ASN A 117 -24.40 -6.78 -24.80
CA ASN A 117 -24.96 -7.56 -25.90
C ASN A 117 -25.09 -9.07 -25.58
N ARG A 118 -24.96 -9.47 -24.32
CA ARG A 118 -25.03 -10.87 -23.87
C ARG A 118 -26.17 -11.06 -22.86
N ARG A 119 -26.74 -12.26 -22.82
CA ARG A 119 -27.74 -12.63 -21.83
C ARG A 119 -27.09 -13.44 -20.71
N LEU A 120 -26.58 -12.78 -19.68
CA LEU A 120 -25.93 -13.42 -18.54
C LEU A 120 -26.67 -13.14 -17.24
N GLN A 121 -26.56 -14.05 -16.27
CA GLN A 121 -26.93 -13.79 -14.88
C GLN A 121 -25.68 -13.31 -14.12
N VAL A 122 -25.66 -12.03 -13.76
CA VAL A 122 -24.49 -11.39 -13.14
C VAL A 122 -24.69 -11.23 -11.64
N PHE A 123 -23.69 -11.68 -10.88
CA PHE A 123 -23.55 -11.49 -9.43
C PHE A 123 -22.33 -10.61 -9.14
N THR A 124 -22.35 -9.88 -8.03
CA THR A 124 -21.27 -8.97 -7.61
C THR A 124 -20.92 -9.17 -6.14
#